data_AF-A0A2E1MFK2-F1
#
_entry.id   AF-A0A2E1MFK2-F1
#
_cell.length_a   1.000
_cell.length_b   1.000
_cell.length_c   1.000
_cell.angle_alpha   90.00
_cell.angle_beta   90.00
_cell.angle_gamma   90.00
#
_symmetry.space_group_name_H-M   'P 1'
#
loop_
_entity.id
_entity.type
_entity.pdbx_description
1 polymer ?
#
loop_
_entity_poly.entity_id
_entity_poly.type
_entity_poly.pdbx_seq_one_letter_code
_entity_poly.pdbx_strand_id
1 'polypeptide(L)'
;PGRILVFENNISTNNSFPFLDIRNIVDQGTGYTEEGLLGLAFHPNFSENGYFYVNYTKYSPRRNVIARYQVSQDNPNEANYQSSNIILEVNQPYYNHNGGQMGFGPDNYLYISFGDGGGAGDPDENGQDLNTLLGSIIRIDVDNTDSNLSYSIPDDNPFLGYEARPEIYAYGLRNTWRFSWDQVTGKLWGADVGQYSYEEINLIQSGLNYGWKIMEGNQCYSPSNECNTDGLELPIFEYELYVEGVCSITGGYVYRGDDLWQLRGKYIYGDWCTGDIWYLSNIDNDDSIISEHIINSDLNITSFGLDEDSELLICANNRIYKFYSDSNQLGDINNDNQINILDIVNLINFILDNDFLPVADINGDNINNVLDIVLLVNMVLGIE
;
A
#
# COMPACT_ATOMS: atom_id res chain seq x y z
N PRO A 1 8.23 -3.87 18.07
CA PRO A 1 6.77 -3.60 18.08
C PRO A 1 6.45 -2.24 18.72
N GLY A 2 5.33 -1.60 18.34
CA GLY A 2 4.67 -0.60 19.17
C GLY A 2 5.27 0.81 19.26
N ARG A 3 6.03 1.27 18.26
CA ARG A 3 6.46 2.68 18.20
C ARG A 3 6.15 3.29 16.85
N ILE A 4 5.70 4.54 16.86
CA ILE A 4 5.65 5.43 15.70
C ILE A 4 6.74 6.45 15.89
N LEU A 5 7.56 6.65 14.86
CA LEU A 5 8.65 7.62 14.87
C LEU A 5 8.31 8.75 13.89
N VAL A 6 8.76 9.96 14.22
CA VAL A 6 8.71 11.14 13.36
C VAL A 6 10.13 11.59 13.04
N PHE A 7 10.34 12.04 11.81
CA PHE A 7 11.62 12.51 11.30
C PHE A 7 11.35 13.59 10.24
N GLU A 8 12.35 14.42 9.98
CA GLU A 8 12.28 15.43 8.93
C GLU A 8 12.37 14.73 7.56
N ASN A 9 11.45 15.03 6.63
CA ASN A 9 11.43 14.46 5.29
C ASN A 9 12.57 15.02 4.44
N ASN A 10 13.79 14.54 4.68
CA ASN A 10 15.00 14.97 4.01
C ASN A 10 15.96 13.78 3.92
N ILE A 11 16.56 13.55 2.75
CA ILE A 11 17.48 12.42 2.51
C ILE A 11 18.71 12.44 3.42
N SER A 12 19.08 13.60 3.96
CA SER A 12 20.19 13.75 4.92
C SER A 12 19.80 13.48 6.37
N THR A 13 18.51 13.26 6.65
CA THR A 13 18.00 12.98 8.00
C THR A 13 18.52 11.64 8.51
N ASN A 14 19.26 11.69 9.62
CA ASN A 14 19.81 10.52 10.29
C ASN A 14 19.24 10.30 11.71
N ASN A 15 18.27 11.13 12.11
CA ASN A 15 17.64 11.07 13.42
C ASN A 15 16.12 10.98 13.28
N SER A 16 15.51 10.24 14.19
CA SER A 16 14.06 10.12 14.33
C SER A 16 13.69 10.16 15.81
N PHE A 17 12.54 10.72 16.14
CA PHE A 17 12.05 10.86 17.51
C PHE A 17 10.78 10.03 17.70
N PRO A 18 10.51 9.49 18.90
CA PRO A 18 9.24 8.83 19.17
C PRO A 18 8.07 9.82 19.06
N PHE A 19 7.16 9.57 18.13
CA PHE A 19 5.87 10.24 18.06
C PHE A 19 4.88 9.58 19.03
N LEU A 20 4.81 8.25 19.03
CA LEU A 20 4.01 7.45 19.95
C LEU A 20 4.81 6.21 20.39
N ASP A 21 4.75 5.87 21.68
CA ASP A 21 5.30 4.64 22.24
C ASP A 21 4.23 3.89 23.03
N ILE A 22 3.78 2.77 22.48
CA ILE A 22 2.74 1.89 23.03
C ILE A 22 3.28 0.47 23.26
N ARG A 23 4.61 0.30 23.37
CA ARG A 23 5.26 -1.00 23.60
C ARG A 23 4.76 -1.75 24.84
N ASN A 24 4.19 -1.03 25.80
CA ASN A 24 3.63 -1.59 27.03
C ASN A 24 2.27 -2.28 26.84
N ILE A 25 1.58 -2.04 25.72
CA ILE A 25 0.24 -2.58 25.44
C ILE A 25 0.15 -3.39 24.14
N VAL A 26 1.22 -3.39 23.34
CA VAL A 26 1.34 -4.18 22.12
C VAL A 26 2.03 -5.51 22.44
N ASP A 27 1.33 -6.60 22.14
CA ASP A 27 1.85 -7.95 22.27
C ASP A 27 2.28 -8.49 20.90
N GLN A 28 3.34 -9.28 20.85
CA GLN A 28 3.77 -10.03 19.67
C GLN A 28 4.33 -11.40 20.09
N GLY A 29 4.18 -12.41 19.25
CA GLY A 29 4.82 -13.71 19.41
C GLY A 29 6.35 -13.66 19.31
N THR A 30 6.97 -14.80 19.62
CA THR A 30 8.39 -15.05 19.40
C THR A 30 8.60 -15.80 18.09
N GLY A 31 9.59 -15.42 17.29
CA GLY A 31 9.87 -16.09 16.01
C GLY A 31 9.24 -15.35 14.83
N TYR A 32 8.90 -16.08 13.76
CA TYR A 32 8.15 -15.53 12.63
C TYR A 32 6.69 -15.35 13.05
N THR A 33 6.27 -14.08 13.16
CA THR A 33 4.91 -13.66 13.52
C THR A 33 4.56 -12.40 12.72
N GLU A 34 3.28 -12.20 12.48
CA GLU A 34 2.72 -11.00 11.85
C GLU A 34 2.10 -10.06 12.90
N GLU A 35 2.27 -10.36 14.19
CA GLU A 35 1.76 -9.57 15.31
C GLU A 35 2.66 -8.37 15.63
N GLY A 36 2.07 -7.27 16.09
CA GLY A 36 2.77 -6.07 16.51
C GLY A 36 1.92 -4.80 16.40
N LEU A 37 2.57 -3.69 16.07
CA LEU A 37 1.89 -2.49 15.58
C LEU A 37 1.90 -2.59 14.06
N LEU A 38 0.72 -2.66 13.46
CA LEU A 38 0.53 -3.11 12.08
C LEU A 38 0.09 -1.97 11.16
N GLY A 39 -0.90 -1.19 11.60
CA GLY A 39 -1.49 -0.12 10.79
C GLY A 39 -1.36 1.26 11.42
N LEU A 40 -1.27 2.27 10.57
CA LEU A 40 -1.36 3.68 10.91
C LEU A 40 -2.13 4.42 9.81
N ALA A 41 -3.14 5.19 10.20
CA ALA A 41 -3.86 6.09 9.29
C ALA A 41 -4.11 7.44 9.97
N PHE A 42 -3.77 8.53 9.31
CA PHE A 42 -4.15 9.87 9.75
C PHE A 42 -5.57 10.17 9.27
N HIS A 43 -6.37 10.83 10.12
CA HIS A 43 -7.69 11.29 9.73
C HIS A 43 -7.57 12.27 8.53
N PRO A 44 -8.51 12.30 7.57
CA PRO A 44 -8.47 13.26 6.46
C PRO A 44 -8.44 14.72 6.95
N ASN A 45 -9.03 14.98 8.11
CA ASN A 45 -9.00 16.27 8.79
C ASN A 45 -7.92 16.40 9.90
N PHE A 46 -6.80 15.66 9.79
CA PHE A 46 -5.75 15.62 10.83
C PHE A 46 -5.17 17.01 11.14
N SER A 47 -5.04 17.89 10.16
CA SER A 47 -4.53 19.25 10.36
C SER A 47 -5.40 20.10 11.30
N GLU A 48 -6.70 19.78 11.42
CA GLU A 48 -7.63 20.47 12.31
C GLU A 48 -7.89 19.70 13.61
N ASN A 49 -8.14 18.38 13.51
CA ASN A 49 -8.56 17.58 14.65
C ASN A 49 -7.41 16.83 15.33
N GLY A 50 -6.27 16.66 14.66
CA GLY A 50 -5.10 15.94 15.17
C GLY A 50 -5.31 14.44 15.35
N TYR A 51 -6.36 13.84 14.81
CA TYR A 51 -6.70 12.43 15.01
C TYR A 51 -5.97 11.49 14.07
N PHE A 52 -5.46 10.40 14.63
CA PHE A 52 -4.86 9.31 13.89
C PHE A 52 -5.23 7.98 14.54
N TYR A 53 -5.16 6.91 13.77
CA TYR A 53 -5.64 5.58 14.13
C TYR A 53 -4.49 4.59 14.03
N VAL A 54 -4.43 3.67 14.97
CA VAL A 54 -3.45 2.57 14.99
C VAL A 54 -4.16 1.22 15.04
N ASN A 55 -3.61 0.22 14.36
CA ASN A 55 -4.01 -1.18 14.48
C ASN A 55 -2.86 -1.95 15.11
N TYR A 56 -3.08 -2.55 16.27
CA TYR A 56 -2.06 -3.35 16.95
C TYR A 56 -2.63 -4.62 17.57
N THR A 57 -1.76 -5.60 17.81
CA THR A 57 -2.15 -6.87 18.42
C THR A 57 -2.00 -6.83 19.94
N LYS A 58 -2.94 -7.50 20.62
CA LYS A 58 -2.95 -7.66 22.08
C LYS A 58 -3.33 -9.07 22.45
N TYR A 59 -2.82 -9.57 23.57
CA TYR A 59 -3.17 -10.87 24.13
C TYR A 59 -4.23 -10.79 25.23
N SER A 60 -4.72 -11.97 25.62
CA SER A 60 -5.73 -12.15 26.67
C SER A 60 -7.04 -11.36 26.43
N PRO A 61 -7.81 -11.65 25.36
CA PRO A 61 -7.56 -12.63 24.29
C PRO A 61 -6.69 -12.07 23.16
N ARG A 62 -6.16 -12.96 22.29
CA ARG A 62 -5.44 -12.56 21.07
C ARG A 62 -6.41 -11.86 20.12
N ARG A 63 -6.05 -10.64 19.68
CA ARG A 63 -6.91 -9.79 18.85
C ARG A 63 -6.13 -8.65 18.21
N ASN A 64 -6.68 -8.08 17.14
CA ASN A 64 -6.39 -6.72 16.71
C ASN A 64 -7.18 -5.73 17.56
N VAL A 65 -6.57 -4.58 17.83
CA VAL A 65 -7.17 -3.43 18.48
C VAL A 65 -6.95 -2.23 17.58
N ILE A 66 -8.05 -1.63 17.13
CA ILE A 66 -8.05 -0.37 16.42
C ILE A 66 -8.33 0.72 17.44
N ALA A 67 -7.40 1.66 17.57
CA ALA A 67 -7.49 2.75 18.53
C ALA A 67 -7.22 4.09 17.87
N ARG A 68 -8.02 5.09 18.20
CA ARG A 68 -7.77 6.50 17.87
C ARG A 68 -6.90 7.13 18.94
N TYR A 69 -5.97 7.96 18.51
CA TYR A 69 -5.20 8.88 19.33
C TYR A 69 -5.28 10.29 18.73
N GLN A 70 -4.85 11.27 19.50
CA GLN A 70 -4.75 12.66 19.09
C GLN A 70 -3.31 13.16 19.27
N VAL A 71 -2.84 14.00 18.35
CA VAL A 71 -1.56 14.73 18.51
C VAL A 71 -1.61 15.62 19.76
N SER A 72 -0.46 15.84 20.38
CA SER A 72 -0.31 16.76 21.51
C SER A 72 -0.64 18.19 21.08
N GLN A 73 -1.35 18.92 21.94
CA GLN A 73 -1.64 20.35 21.72
C GLN A 73 -0.38 21.22 21.86
N ASP A 74 0.62 20.74 22.61
CA ASP A 74 1.84 21.50 22.90
C ASP A 74 2.99 21.16 21.95
N ASN A 75 2.92 20.01 21.26
CA ASN A 75 4.00 19.52 20.40
C ASN A 75 3.44 18.72 19.21
N PRO A 76 3.48 19.26 17.98
CA PRO A 76 2.96 18.56 16.80
C PRO A 76 3.75 17.29 16.43
N ASN A 77 4.95 17.11 16.99
CA ASN A 77 5.80 15.94 16.79
C ASN A 77 5.62 14.88 17.90
N GLU A 78 4.55 14.95 18.69
CA GLU A 78 4.28 14.01 19.77
C GLU A 78 2.78 13.70 19.88
N ALA A 79 2.45 12.44 20.09
CA ALA A 79 1.09 12.00 20.36
C ALA A 79 0.72 12.19 21.84
N ASN A 80 -0.52 12.61 22.11
CA ASN A 80 -1.09 12.53 23.45
C ASN A 80 -1.50 11.08 23.76
N TYR A 81 -0.65 10.32 24.44
CA TYR A 81 -0.95 8.92 24.82
C TYR A 81 -2.26 8.77 25.59
N GLN A 82 -2.64 9.75 26.42
CA GLN A 82 -3.86 9.69 27.24
C GLN A 82 -5.15 9.92 26.43
N SER A 83 -5.04 10.35 25.17
CA SER A 83 -6.19 10.56 24.27
C SER A 83 -6.76 9.27 23.67
N SER A 84 -6.15 8.12 23.99
CA SER A 84 -6.52 6.81 23.45
C SER A 84 -8.02 6.53 23.57
N ASN A 85 -8.63 6.14 22.46
CA ASN A 85 -10.01 5.66 22.39
C ASN A 85 -10.05 4.39 21.53
N ILE A 86 -10.57 3.29 22.09
CA ILE A 86 -10.72 2.03 21.36
C ILE A 86 -11.95 2.14 20.43
N ILE A 87 -11.71 1.92 19.14
CA ILE A 87 -12.73 1.99 18.09
C ILE A 87 -13.34 0.61 17.86
N LEU A 88 -12.48 -0.40 17.66
CA LEU A 88 -12.89 -1.75 17.30
C LEU A 88 -11.85 -2.77 17.81
N GLU A 89 -12.32 -3.93 18.27
CA GLU A 89 -11.48 -5.07 18.62
C GLU A 89 -11.96 -6.31 17.87
N VAL A 90 -11.04 -7.05 17.24
CA VAL A 90 -11.35 -8.26 16.44
C VAL A 90 -10.47 -9.41 16.92
N ASN A 91 -11.08 -10.46 17.46
CA ASN A 91 -10.35 -11.63 17.94
C ASN A 91 -9.61 -12.33 16.80
N GLN A 92 -8.40 -12.79 17.09
CA GLN A 92 -7.50 -13.42 16.14
C GLN A 92 -7.20 -14.85 16.61
N PRO A 93 -7.51 -15.90 15.82
CA PRO A 93 -7.29 -17.28 16.24
C PRO A 93 -5.79 -17.63 16.25
N TYR A 94 -5.01 -17.16 15.26
CA TYR A 94 -3.59 -17.47 15.13
C TYR A 94 -2.69 -16.22 15.15
N TYR A 95 -1.37 -16.45 15.17
CA TYR A 95 -0.33 -15.41 15.26
C TYR A 95 0.09 -14.83 13.89
N ASN A 96 -0.60 -15.27 12.84
CA ASN A 96 -0.37 -14.89 11.45
C ASN A 96 -1.71 -14.58 10.79
N HIS A 97 -1.66 -13.95 9.61
CA HIS A 97 -2.77 -13.37 8.88
C HIS A 97 -3.62 -12.41 9.73
N ASN A 98 -2.94 -11.56 10.49
CA ASN A 98 -3.59 -10.57 11.33
C ASN A 98 -4.06 -9.33 10.54
N GLY A 99 -3.81 -9.29 9.22
CA GLY A 99 -4.00 -8.13 8.38
C GLY A 99 -3.22 -6.94 8.96
N GLY A 100 -3.81 -5.75 8.93
CA GLY A 100 -3.22 -4.62 9.64
C GLY A 100 -3.35 -3.30 8.92
N GLN A 101 -3.38 -3.32 7.59
CA GLN A 101 -3.41 -2.12 6.78
C GLN A 101 -4.69 -1.33 7.07
N MET A 102 -4.53 -0.01 7.15
CA MET A 102 -5.64 0.93 7.28
C MET A 102 -5.42 2.11 6.36
N GLY A 103 -6.52 2.71 5.91
CA GLY A 103 -6.48 3.91 5.10
C GLY A 103 -7.86 4.52 4.97
N PHE A 104 -7.91 5.83 4.77
CA PHE A 104 -9.15 6.52 4.47
C PHE A 104 -9.44 6.46 2.97
N GLY A 105 -10.67 6.13 2.62
CA GLY A 105 -11.15 6.19 1.25
C GLY A 105 -11.48 7.61 0.80
N PRO A 106 -11.78 7.79 -0.51
CA PRO A 106 -12.22 9.08 -1.06
C PRO A 106 -13.57 9.54 -0.48
N ASP A 107 -14.29 8.65 0.20
CA ASP A 107 -15.54 8.88 0.93
C ASP A 107 -15.31 9.34 2.39
N ASN A 108 -14.05 9.50 2.83
CA ASN A 108 -13.64 9.82 4.20
C ASN A 108 -13.97 8.75 5.25
N TYR A 109 -14.32 7.53 4.85
CA TYR A 109 -14.47 6.42 5.78
C TYR A 109 -13.16 5.69 6.00
N LEU A 110 -13.02 5.08 7.18
CA LEU A 110 -11.85 4.28 7.53
C LEU A 110 -12.02 2.85 7.00
N TYR A 111 -11.09 2.41 6.18
CA TYR A 111 -10.98 1.04 5.69
C TYR A 111 -9.89 0.30 6.48
N ILE A 112 -10.15 -0.95 6.82
CA ILE A 112 -9.24 -1.79 7.61
C ILE A 112 -9.22 -3.20 7.00
N SER A 113 -8.03 -3.75 6.75
CA SER A 113 -7.88 -5.15 6.33
C SER A 113 -7.68 -6.07 7.52
N PHE A 114 -8.38 -7.21 7.48
CA PHE A 114 -8.16 -8.35 8.34
C PHE A 114 -7.93 -9.58 7.46
N GLY A 115 -6.84 -10.32 7.71
CA GLY A 115 -6.69 -11.64 7.13
C GLY A 115 -7.70 -12.64 7.70
N ASP A 116 -7.72 -13.85 7.17
CA ASP A 116 -8.58 -14.97 7.56
C ASP A 116 -8.33 -15.47 9.00
N GLY A 117 -7.39 -14.85 9.72
CA GLY A 117 -7.07 -15.17 11.10
C GLY A 117 -5.94 -16.19 11.26
N GLY A 118 -5.43 -16.74 10.16
CA GLY A 118 -4.22 -17.54 10.11
C GLY A 118 -4.45 -19.05 10.06
N GLY A 119 -3.35 -19.79 10.19
CA GLY A 119 -3.34 -21.23 9.91
C GLY A 119 -3.32 -21.54 8.41
N ALA A 120 -2.92 -22.77 8.07
CA ALA A 120 -2.85 -23.20 6.68
C ALA A 120 -4.24 -23.58 6.16
N GLY A 121 -4.64 -22.98 5.04
CA GLY A 121 -5.88 -23.31 4.33
C GLY A 121 -7.15 -22.91 5.10
N ASP A 122 -7.11 -21.77 5.79
CA ASP A 122 -8.24 -21.15 6.52
C ASP A 122 -9.05 -22.19 7.32
N PRO A 123 -8.47 -22.76 8.39
CA PRO A 123 -9.07 -23.88 9.12
C PRO A 123 -10.40 -23.53 9.81
N ASP A 124 -10.65 -22.25 10.06
CA ASP A 124 -11.87 -21.73 10.68
C ASP A 124 -12.90 -21.26 9.63
N GLU A 125 -12.59 -21.39 8.33
CA GLU A 125 -13.47 -21.04 7.19
C GLU A 125 -13.90 -19.56 7.17
N ASN A 126 -13.05 -18.68 7.71
CA ASN A 126 -13.33 -17.26 7.85
C ASN A 126 -13.40 -16.52 6.51
N GLY A 127 -12.68 -16.97 5.48
CA GLY A 127 -12.64 -16.28 4.19
C GLY A 127 -14.03 -16.12 3.55
N GLN A 128 -14.93 -17.08 3.76
CA GLN A 128 -16.30 -17.06 3.21
C GLN A 128 -17.38 -16.78 4.26
N ASP A 129 -17.03 -16.64 5.54
CA ASP A 129 -18.00 -16.43 6.63
C ASP A 129 -18.29 -14.94 6.84
N LEU A 130 -19.45 -14.49 6.40
CA LEU A 130 -19.91 -13.11 6.58
C LEU A 130 -20.28 -12.77 8.04
N ASN A 131 -20.25 -13.73 8.99
CA ASN A 131 -20.50 -13.46 10.41
C ASN A 131 -19.25 -13.00 11.17
N THR A 132 -18.07 -13.07 10.55
CA THR A 132 -16.81 -12.57 11.09
C THR A 132 -16.31 -11.35 10.30
N LEU A 133 -15.35 -10.62 10.86
CA LEU A 133 -14.62 -9.57 10.14
C LEU A 133 -13.29 -10.08 9.57
N LEU A 134 -12.92 -11.33 9.87
CA LEU A 134 -11.73 -11.97 9.32
C LEU A 134 -11.92 -12.28 7.83
N GLY A 135 -10.83 -12.28 7.06
CA GLY A 135 -10.85 -12.53 5.61
C GLY A 135 -11.55 -11.43 4.82
N SER A 136 -11.48 -10.18 5.30
CA SER A 136 -12.27 -9.06 4.77
C SER A 136 -11.52 -7.73 4.79
N ILE A 137 -12.00 -6.81 3.97
CA ILE A 137 -11.81 -5.38 4.17
C ILE A 137 -13.12 -4.83 4.69
N ILE A 138 -13.05 -4.10 5.81
CA ILE A 138 -14.21 -3.43 6.41
C ILE A 138 -14.18 -1.93 6.12
N ARG A 139 -15.35 -1.28 6.20
CA ARG A 139 -15.53 0.17 6.05
C ARG A 139 -16.41 0.72 7.17
N ILE A 140 -15.89 1.66 7.95
CA ILE A 140 -16.58 2.26 9.10
C ILE A 140 -16.48 3.79 9.10
N ASP A 141 -17.50 4.44 9.67
CA ASP A 141 -17.52 5.89 9.91
C ASP A 141 -17.04 6.18 11.34
N VAL A 142 -15.90 6.85 11.44
CA VAL A 142 -15.25 7.21 12.71
C VAL A 142 -15.57 8.64 13.19
N ASP A 143 -16.30 9.41 12.38
CA ASP A 143 -16.77 10.76 12.72
C ASP A 143 -18.13 10.73 13.44
N ASN A 144 -18.88 9.64 13.27
CA ASN A 144 -20.17 9.40 13.92
C ASN A 144 -20.16 8.14 14.79
N THR A 145 -21.09 8.04 15.74
CA THR A 145 -21.19 6.89 16.65
C THR A 145 -22.60 6.35 16.73
N ASP A 146 -22.76 5.04 16.54
CA ASP A 146 -24.00 4.35 16.86
C ASP A 146 -24.11 4.05 18.36
N SER A 147 -25.34 3.78 18.85
CA SER A 147 -25.65 3.76 20.30
C SER A 147 -24.76 2.86 21.17
N ASN A 148 -24.08 1.87 20.59
CA ASN A 148 -23.21 0.91 21.30
C ASN A 148 -21.81 0.77 20.68
N LEU A 149 -21.44 1.60 19.71
CA LEU A 149 -20.18 1.52 18.99
C LEU A 149 -19.43 2.85 19.09
N SER A 150 -18.10 2.79 19.06
CA SER A 150 -17.25 3.99 18.98
C SER A 150 -17.14 4.54 17.54
N TYR A 151 -17.96 4.01 16.63
CA TYR A 151 -18.05 4.33 15.21
C TYR A 151 -19.51 4.10 14.77
N SER A 152 -19.85 4.40 13.53
CA SER A 152 -21.12 4.03 12.90
C SER A 152 -20.90 3.30 11.58
N ILE A 153 -21.94 2.64 11.09
CA ILE A 153 -21.89 1.94 9.81
C ILE A 153 -22.34 2.89 8.68
N PRO A 154 -21.56 3.06 7.61
CA PRO A 154 -22.03 3.77 6.42
C PRO A 154 -23.33 3.15 5.87
N ASP A 155 -24.32 4.00 5.59
CA ASP A 155 -25.66 3.56 5.15
C ASP A 155 -25.66 2.79 3.81
N ASP A 156 -24.58 2.94 3.03
CA ASP A 156 -24.35 2.28 1.75
C ASP A 156 -23.40 1.08 1.85
N ASN A 157 -23.07 0.58 3.05
CA ASN A 157 -22.30 -0.67 3.19
C ASN A 157 -23.07 -1.85 2.57
N PRO A 158 -22.39 -2.72 1.81
CA PRO A 158 -23.03 -3.71 0.94
C PRO A 158 -23.79 -4.80 1.71
N PHE A 159 -23.43 -5.05 2.97
CA PHE A 159 -24.02 -6.09 3.81
C PHE A 159 -24.99 -5.55 4.86
N LEU A 160 -25.34 -4.26 4.81
CA LEU A 160 -26.33 -3.67 5.71
C LEU A 160 -27.71 -4.33 5.50
N GLY A 161 -28.30 -4.85 6.58
CA GLY A 161 -29.62 -5.48 6.55
C GLY A 161 -29.64 -6.96 6.13
N TYR A 162 -28.47 -7.58 5.93
CA TYR A 162 -28.32 -9.01 5.69
C TYR A 162 -27.89 -9.75 6.97
N GLU A 163 -27.96 -11.09 6.96
CA GLU A 163 -27.37 -11.96 8.00
C GLU A 163 -25.84 -12.00 7.82
N ALA A 164 -25.20 -10.86 8.07
CA ALA A 164 -23.78 -10.60 7.87
C ALA A 164 -23.32 -9.47 8.81
N ARG A 165 -22.01 -9.32 8.95
CA ARG A 165 -21.42 -8.19 9.65
C ARG A 165 -21.55 -6.93 8.82
N PRO A 166 -22.26 -5.89 9.31
CA PRO A 166 -22.55 -4.70 8.51
C PRO A 166 -21.30 -3.86 8.24
N GLU A 167 -20.18 -4.11 8.92
CA GLU A 167 -18.89 -3.46 8.68
C GLU A 167 -18.22 -3.91 7.37
N ILE A 168 -18.53 -5.09 6.84
CA ILE A 168 -17.84 -5.69 5.70
C ILE A 168 -18.04 -4.80 4.45
N TYR A 169 -16.94 -4.49 3.77
CA TYR A 169 -16.92 -3.84 2.46
C TYR A 169 -16.61 -4.85 1.35
N ALA A 170 -15.68 -5.76 1.56
CA ALA A 170 -15.30 -6.85 0.67
C ALA A 170 -14.85 -8.07 1.48
N TYR A 171 -15.04 -9.28 0.98
CA TYR A 171 -14.70 -10.52 1.69
C TYR A 171 -14.11 -11.57 0.74
N GLY A 172 -13.74 -12.75 1.24
CA GLY A 172 -13.06 -13.76 0.42
C GLY A 172 -11.58 -13.44 0.23
N LEU A 173 -10.97 -12.73 1.17
CA LEU A 173 -9.55 -12.40 1.14
C LEU A 173 -8.78 -13.29 2.13
N ARG A 174 -7.51 -13.57 1.85
CA ARG A 174 -6.67 -14.42 2.70
C ARG A 174 -5.90 -13.61 3.74
N ASN A 175 -5.00 -12.75 3.28
CA ASN A 175 -4.20 -11.87 4.11
C ASN A 175 -3.76 -10.66 3.29
N THR A 176 -4.69 -9.72 3.06
CA THR A 176 -4.38 -8.49 2.32
C THR A 176 -3.38 -7.65 3.10
N TRP A 177 -2.10 -7.89 2.81
CA TRP A 177 -0.97 -7.30 3.52
C TRP A 177 -0.96 -5.79 3.36
N ARG A 178 -1.28 -5.34 2.15
CA ARG A 178 -1.31 -3.93 1.80
C ARG A 178 -2.39 -3.62 0.80
N PHE A 179 -3.09 -2.52 1.06
CA PHE A 179 -3.96 -1.86 0.12
C PHE A 179 -3.68 -0.36 0.07
N SER A 180 -4.05 0.26 -1.03
CA SER A 180 -3.98 1.71 -1.22
C SER A 180 -5.09 2.20 -2.14
N TRP A 181 -5.59 3.40 -1.84
CA TRP A 181 -6.45 4.14 -2.74
C TRP A 181 -5.59 4.91 -3.74
N ASP A 182 -5.90 4.76 -5.02
CA ASP A 182 -5.45 5.72 -6.01
C ASP A 182 -6.39 6.92 -5.99
N GLN A 183 -5.94 8.03 -5.39
CA GLN A 183 -6.75 9.24 -5.20
C GLN A 183 -7.21 9.87 -6.52
N VAL A 184 -6.55 9.56 -7.65
CA VAL A 184 -6.92 10.10 -8.97
C VAL A 184 -8.09 9.32 -9.58
N THR A 185 -8.07 7.99 -9.50
CA THR A 185 -9.09 7.14 -10.13
C THR A 185 -10.19 6.70 -9.16
N GLY A 186 -9.93 6.78 -7.86
CA GLY A 186 -10.80 6.24 -6.82
C GLY A 186 -10.80 4.71 -6.76
N LYS A 187 -9.84 4.02 -7.39
CA LYS A 187 -9.72 2.56 -7.31
C LYS A 187 -8.97 2.16 -6.02
N LEU A 188 -9.45 1.10 -5.36
CA LEU A 188 -8.79 0.48 -4.21
C LEU A 188 -7.98 -0.72 -4.69
N TRP A 189 -6.65 -0.63 -4.57
CA TRP A 189 -5.72 -1.68 -4.93
C TRP A 189 -5.34 -2.48 -3.70
N GLY A 190 -5.32 -3.81 -3.77
CA GLY A 190 -4.90 -4.67 -2.66
C GLY A 190 -4.00 -5.80 -3.14
N ALA A 191 -2.91 -6.04 -2.43
CA ALA A 191 -2.09 -7.24 -2.59
C ALA A 191 -2.45 -8.25 -1.51
N ASP A 192 -2.87 -9.44 -1.93
CA ASP A 192 -3.33 -10.50 -1.05
C ASP A 192 -2.31 -11.64 -1.01
N VAL A 193 -1.85 -11.98 0.18
CA VAL A 193 -0.79 -12.99 0.35
C VAL A 193 -1.40 -14.38 0.23
N GLY A 194 -0.93 -15.17 -0.74
CA GLY A 194 -1.41 -16.53 -0.99
C GLY A 194 -0.89 -17.60 -0.04
N GLN A 195 -1.33 -18.84 -0.26
CA GLN A 195 -1.09 -19.96 0.64
C GLN A 195 0.16 -20.76 0.30
N TYR A 196 0.30 -21.20 -0.95
CA TYR A 196 1.36 -22.07 -1.43
C TYR A 196 1.77 -21.87 -2.90
N SER A 197 0.87 -21.36 -3.75
CA SER A 197 1.05 -21.42 -5.21
C SER A 197 1.05 -20.07 -5.89
N TYR A 198 0.25 -19.10 -5.44
CA TYR A 198 0.13 -17.82 -6.14
C TYR A 198 0.08 -16.65 -5.18
N GLU A 199 0.65 -15.53 -5.60
CA GLU A 199 0.42 -14.21 -4.99
C GLU A 199 -0.48 -13.37 -5.89
N GLU A 200 -1.24 -12.46 -5.30
CA GLU A 200 -2.32 -11.78 -6.02
C GLU A 200 -2.36 -10.26 -5.83
N ILE A 201 -2.79 -9.57 -6.88
CA ILE A 201 -3.21 -8.17 -6.84
C ILE A 201 -4.67 -8.08 -7.28
N ASN A 202 -5.47 -7.42 -6.46
CA ASN A 202 -6.92 -7.27 -6.59
C ASN A 202 -7.31 -5.78 -6.73
N LEU A 203 -8.31 -5.51 -7.56
CA LEU A 203 -9.06 -4.24 -7.54
C LEU A 203 -10.28 -4.43 -6.63
N ILE A 204 -10.17 -3.97 -5.39
CA ILE A 204 -11.17 -4.23 -4.36
C ILE A 204 -12.37 -3.31 -4.51
N GLN A 205 -13.53 -3.90 -4.75
CA GLN A 205 -14.81 -3.23 -4.90
C GLN A 205 -15.84 -3.69 -3.85
N SER A 206 -16.81 -2.81 -3.59
CA SER A 206 -17.86 -3.02 -2.60
C SER A 206 -18.71 -4.26 -2.90
N GLY A 207 -18.88 -5.11 -1.90
CA GLY A 207 -19.75 -6.28 -1.89
C GLY A 207 -19.20 -7.50 -2.61
N LEU A 208 -18.01 -7.42 -3.21
CA LEU A 208 -17.43 -8.52 -3.98
C LEU A 208 -16.74 -9.56 -3.08
N ASN A 209 -16.68 -10.79 -3.59
CA ASN A 209 -16.08 -11.96 -2.97
C ASN A 209 -14.81 -12.34 -3.73
N TYR A 210 -13.64 -12.22 -3.11
CA TYR A 210 -12.34 -12.52 -3.72
C TYR A 210 -11.97 -14.01 -3.67
N GLY A 211 -12.90 -14.85 -3.23
CA GLY A 211 -12.85 -16.28 -3.46
C GLY A 211 -12.02 -17.10 -2.49
N TRP A 212 -11.20 -16.52 -1.60
CA TRP A 212 -10.50 -17.32 -0.58
C TRP A 212 -11.49 -17.97 0.39
N LYS A 213 -11.41 -19.29 0.69
CA LYS A 213 -10.41 -20.28 0.25
C LYS A 213 -10.84 -21.21 -0.90
N ILE A 214 -11.86 -20.84 -1.67
CA ILE A 214 -12.24 -21.58 -2.88
C ILE A 214 -11.15 -21.43 -3.95
N MET A 215 -10.63 -20.22 -4.10
CA MET A 215 -9.58 -19.84 -5.05
C MET A 215 -8.26 -19.52 -4.33
N GLU A 216 -7.14 -19.77 -5.02
CA GLU A 216 -5.83 -19.18 -4.78
C GLU A 216 -5.28 -18.78 -6.15
N GLY A 217 -5.20 -17.48 -6.38
CA GLY A 217 -5.07 -16.88 -7.69
C GLY A 217 -6.31 -17.17 -8.54
N ASN A 218 -6.06 -17.49 -9.80
CA ASN A 218 -7.06 -18.00 -10.75
C ASN A 218 -7.21 -19.52 -10.67
N GLN A 219 -6.62 -20.17 -9.65
CA GLN A 219 -6.64 -21.62 -9.50
C GLN A 219 -7.55 -22.05 -8.35
N CYS A 220 -8.16 -23.21 -8.51
CA CYS A 220 -8.95 -23.82 -7.44
C CYS A 220 -8.05 -24.27 -6.28
N TYR A 221 -8.33 -23.81 -5.07
CA TYR A 221 -7.64 -24.23 -3.85
C TYR A 221 -8.41 -25.33 -3.12
N SER A 222 -9.67 -25.07 -2.75
CA SER A 222 -10.50 -26.00 -1.98
C SER A 222 -11.94 -26.05 -2.53
N PRO A 223 -12.31 -27.09 -3.31
CA PRO A 223 -11.48 -28.24 -3.71
C PRO A 223 -10.37 -27.84 -4.69
N SER A 224 -9.32 -28.65 -4.80
CA SER A 224 -8.13 -28.36 -5.65
C SER A 224 -8.39 -28.38 -7.16
N ASN A 225 -9.61 -28.72 -7.59
CA ASN A 225 -9.99 -28.83 -8.99
C ASN A 225 -11.52 -28.81 -9.10
N GLU A 226 -12.03 -28.27 -10.21
CA GLU A 226 -13.48 -28.13 -10.48
C GLU A 226 -14.25 -27.38 -9.38
N CYS A 227 -13.61 -26.36 -8.78
CA CYS A 227 -14.26 -25.46 -7.84
C CYS A 227 -15.30 -24.57 -8.52
N ASN A 228 -16.27 -24.08 -7.75
CA ASN A 228 -17.29 -23.16 -8.24
C ASN A 228 -16.78 -21.72 -8.18
N THR A 229 -16.68 -21.06 -9.34
CA THR A 229 -16.27 -19.66 -9.45
C THR A 229 -17.45 -18.69 -9.60
N ASP A 230 -18.69 -19.18 -9.56
CA ASP A 230 -19.87 -18.33 -9.68
C ASP A 230 -19.91 -17.28 -8.56
N GLY A 231 -19.89 -16.00 -8.94
CA GLY A 231 -19.96 -14.87 -8.00
C GLY A 231 -18.63 -14.53 -7.32
N LEU A 232 -17.52 -15.12 -7.76
CA LEU A 232 -16.18 -14.75 -7.31
C LEU A 232 -15.58 -13.68 -8.23
N GLU A 233 -14.87 -12.73 -7.62
CA GLU A 233 -14.02 -11.76 -8.31
C GLU A 233 -12.59 -12.30 -8.29
N LEU A 234 -11.98 -12.42 -9.46
CA LEU A 234 -10.64 -12.96 -9.62
C LEU A 234 -9.59 -11.83 -9.62
N PRO A 235 -8.34 -12.11 -9.26
CA PRO A 235 -7.28 -11.11 -9.26
C PRO A 235 -7.01 -10.58 -10.66
N ILE A 236 -6.70 -9.29 -10.72
CA ILE A 236 -6.29 -8.62 -11.97
C ILE A 236 -4.86 -9.00 -12.38
N PHE A 237 -4.07 -9.50 -11.43
CA PHE A 237 -2.73 -10.00 -11.68
C PHE A 237 -2.35 -11.03 -10.61
N GLU A 238 -1.65 -12.08 -11.04
CA GLU A 238 -1.09 -13.11 -10.17
C GLU A 238 0.32 -13.51 -10.62
N TYR A 239 1.12 -14.06 -9.70
CA TYR A 239 2.37 -14.72 -10.06
C TYR A 239 2.60 -15.98 -9.23
N GLU A 240 3.26 -16.97 -9.82
CA GLU A 240 3.54 -18.25 -9.18
C GLU A 240 4.62 -18.10 -8.10
N LEU A 241 4.35 -18.65 -6.92
CA LEU A 241 5.28 -18.68 -5.80
C LEU A 241 6.48 -19.59 -6.06
N TYR A 242 7.62 -19.24 -5.47
CA TYR A 242 8.88 -20.00 -5.52
C TYR A 242 9.55 -20.11 -6.90
N VAL A 243 9.02 -19.41 -7.91
CA VAL A 243 9.70 -19.16 -9.18
C VAL A 243 10.71 -18.02 -8.97
N GLU A 244 11.97 -18.24 -9.34
CA GLU A 244 13.04 -17.23 -9.17
C GLU A 244 13.26 -16.74 -7.72
N GLY A 245 12.69 -17.44 -6.73
CA GLY A 245 12.89 -17.18 -5.30
C GLY A 245 11.81 -16.30 -4.65
N VAL A 246 10.82 -15.81 -5.40
CA VAL A 246 9.69 -15.03 -4.85
C VAL A 246 8.88 -15.85 -3.85
N CYS A 247 8.31 -15.19 -2.84
CA CYS A 247 7.64 -15.92 -1.76
C CYS A 247 6.51 -15.17 -1.02
N SER A 248 6.43 -13.84 -1.16
CA SER A 248 5.49 -13.03 -0.39
C SER A 248 5.33 -11.65 -1.00
N ILE A 249 4.17 -11.40 -1.60
CA ILE A 249 3.84 -10.08 -2.14
C ILE A 249 3.64 -9.07 -1.00
N THR A 250 4.21 -7.88 -1.14
CA THR A 250 4.03 -6.78 -0.18
C THR A 250 2.92 -5.80 -0.64
N GLY A 251 2.62 -5.74 -1.94
CA GLY A 251 1.77 -4.71 -2.53
C GLY A 251 2.41 -3.33 -2.56
N GLY A 252 1.66 -2.29 -2.87
CA GLY A 252 2.19 -0.92 -2.89
C GLY A 252 1.16 0.15 -3.27
N TYR A 253 1.49 0.98 -4.24
CA TYR A 253 0.72 2.19 -4.62
C TYR A 253 0.73 2.40 -6.13
N VAL A 254 -0.35 3.00 -6.65
CA VAL A 254 -0.26 3.70 -7.93
C VAL A 254 0.62 4.93 -7.73
N TYR A 255 1.71 5.03 -8.48
CA TYR A 255 2.65 6.13 -8.32
C TYR A 255 2.05 7.43 -8.88
N ARG A 256 2.02 8.46 -8.05
CA ARG A 256 1.46 9.78 -8.35
C ARG A 256 2.43 10.94 -8.07
N GLY A 257 3.66 10.64 -7.63
CA GLY A 257 4.74 11.61 -7.53
C GLY A 257 5.22 12.09 -8.89
N ASP A 258 6.05 13.12 -8.86
CA ASP A 258 6.57 13.81 -10.04
C ASP A 258 8.08 13.53 -10.26
N ASP A 259 8.82 13.11 -9.25
CA ASP A 259 10.27 12.82 -9.35
C ASP A 259 10.57 11.71 -10.39
N LEU A 260 9.67 10.73 -10.52
CA LEU A 260 9.78 9.59 -11.43
C LEU A 260 8.61 9.55 -12.42
N TRP A 261 8.44 10.62 -13.19
CA TRP A 261 7.31 10.81 -14.10
C TRP A 261 6.99 9.61 -15.01
N GLN A 262 7.98 8.82 -15.43
CA GLN A 262 7.79 7.60 -16.25
C GLN A 262 7.02 6.47 -15.54
N LEU A 263 6.96 6.52 -14.20
CA LEU A 263 6.19 5.59 -13.37
C LEU A 263 4.79 6.12 -13.05
N ARG A 264 4.47 7.37 -13.41
CA ARG A 264 3.20 8.00 -13.04
C ARG A 264 2.03 7.21 -13.62
N GLY A 265 1.08 6.85 -12.76
CA GLY A 265 -0.08 6.03 -13.11
C GLY A 265 0.22 4.54 -13.27
N LYS A 266 1.38 4.05 -12.83
CA LYS A 266 1.68 2.61 -12.75
C LYS A 266 1.54 2.12 -11.31
N TYR A 267 1.05 0.90 -11.10
CA TYR A 267 0.94 0.32 -9.76
C TYR A 267 2.24 -0.37 -9.38
N ILE A 268 2.99 0.20 -8.43
CA ILE A 268 4.27 -0.33 -7.96
C ILE A 268 4.04 -1.30 -6.80
N TYR A 269 4.71 -2.45 -6.84
CA TYR A 269 4.65 -3.48 -5.80
C TYR A 269 5.98 -4.24 -5.72
N GLY A 270 6.20 -4.99 -4.64
CA GLY A 270 7.42 -5.78 -4.47
C GLY A 270 7.21 -7.08 -3.70
N ASP A 271 8.25 -7.91 -3.69
CA ASP A 271 8.30 -9.19 -3.00
C ASP A 271 9.28 -9.15 -1.81
N TRP A 272 8.85 -9.65 -0.66
CA TRP A 272 9.61 -9.59 0.59
C TRP A 272 10.86 -10.50 0.59
N CYS A 273 10.81 -11.64 -0.11
CA CYS A 273 11.90 -12.61 -0.09
C CYS A 273 13.07 -12.19 -0.98
N THR A 274 12.75 -11.73 -2.18
CA THR A 274 13.73 -11.43 -3.23
C THR A 274 14.16 -9.97 -3.23
N GLY A 275 13.31 -9.07 -2.73
CA GLY A 275 13.52 -7.63 -2.86
C GLY A 275 13.30 -7.11 -4.26
N ASP A 276 12.71 -7.91 -5.15
CA ASP A 276 12.29 -7.47 -6.46
C ASP A 276 11.13 -6.45 -6.35
N ILE A 277 11.18 -5.44 -7.21
CA ILE A 277 10.17 -4.41 -7.35
C ILE A 277 9.76 -4.35 -8.82
N TRP A 278 8.46 -4.34 -9.04
CA TRP A 278 7.82 -4.27 -10.34
C TRP A 278 6.82 -3.13 -10.38
N TYR A 279 6.32 -2.84 -11.58
CA TYR A 279 5.08 -2.13 -11.75
C TYR A 279 4.12 -2.88 -12.66
N LEU A 280 2.82 -2.61 -12.50
CA LEU A 280 1.79 -2.93 -13.48
C LEU A 280 1.57 -1.72 -14.41
N SER A 281 1.65 -1.93 -15.72
CA SER A 281 1.26 -0.97 -16.75
C SER A 281 -0.13 -1.29 -17.31
N ASN A 282 -0.73 -0.34 -18.04
CA ASN A 282 -2.10 -0.42 -18.59
C ASN A 282 -3.19 -0.68 -17.54
N ILE A 283 -3.04 -0.15 -16.33
CA ILE A 283 -3.96 -0.36 -15.20
C ILE A 283 -5.40 0.19 -15.38
N ASP A 284 -5.63 0.90 -16.49
CA ASP A 284 -6.95 1.37 -16.89
C ASP A 284 -7.70 0.39 -17.80
N ASN A 285 -7.03 -0.68 -18.25
CA ASN A 285 -7.60 -1.71 -19.11
C ASN A 285 -7.21 -3.12 -18.64
N ASP A 286 -8.10 -3.72 -17.86
CA ASP A 286 -7.90 -4.97 -17.12
C ASP A 286 -7.46 -6.14 -18.02
N ASP A 287 -7.86 -6.16 -19.29
CA ASP A 287 -7.49 -7.20 -20.27
C ASP A 287 -6.03 -7.12 -20.77
N SER A 288 -5.27 -6.11 -20.35
CA SER A 288 -3.94 -5.80 -20.91
C SER A 288 -2.89 -5.39 -19.88
N ILE A 289 -3.12 -5.75 -18.61
CA ILE A 289 -2.17 -5.50 -17.53
C ILE A 289 -0.88 -6.28 -17.80
N ILE A 290 0.24 -5.56 -17.77
CA ILE A 290 1.58 -6.14 -17.94
C ILE A 290 2.38 -5.81 -16.69
N SER A 291 3.03 -6.83 -16.12
CA SER A 291 4.02 -6.65 -15.08
C SER A 291 5.40 -6.45 -15.69
N GLU A 292 6.08 -5.38 -15.29
CA GLU A 292 7.43 -5.05 -15.73
C GLU A 292 8.34 -4.88 -14.53
N HIS A 293 9.52 -5.51 -14.59
CA HIS A 293 10.51 -5.46 -13.53
C HIS A 293 11.24 -4.11 -13.53
N ILE A 294 11.37 -3.50 -12.35
CA ILE A 294 12.11 -2.26 -12.14
C ILE A 294 13.53 -2.59 -11.70
N ILE A 295 13.65 -3.27 -10.56
CA ILE A 295 14.94 -3.53 -9.91
C ILE A 295 14.82 -4.69 -8.91
N ASN A 296 15.90 -5.45 -8.77
CA ASN A 296 16.12 -6.27 -7.58
C ASN A 296 16.92 -5.42 -6.56
N SER A 297 16.31 -5.12 -5.42
CA SER A 297 16.90 -4.23 -4.43
C SER A 297 17.77 -4.94 -3.39
N ASP A 298 17.77 -6.28 -3.37
CA ASP A 298 18.31 -7.11 -2.28
C ASP A 298 17.73 -6.77 -0.88
N LEU A 299 16.57 -6.12 -0.83
CA LEU A 299 15.91 -5.69 0.42
C LEU A 299 14.78 -6.63 0.83
N ASN A 300 14.60 -6.89 2.13
CA ASN A 300 13.36 -7.48 2.63
C ASN A 300 12.30 -6.39 2.79
N ILE A 301 11.56 -6.14 1.70
CA ILE A 301 10.54 -5.10 1.61
C ILE A 301 9.35 -5.48 2.49
N THR A 302 9.08 -4.71 3.56
CA THR A 302 7.99 -5.00 4.49
C THR A 302 6.78 -4.11 4.29
N SER A 303 6.97 -2.92 3.71
CA SER A 303 5.88 -2.01 3.33
C SER A 303 6.39 -0.95 2.36
N PHE A 304 5.44 -0.27 1.73
CA PHE A 304 5.66 1.00 1.06
C PHE A 304 5.02 2.14 1.86
N GLY A 305 5.28 3.39 1.50
CA GLY A 305 4.64 4.58 2.05
C GLY A 305 4.67 5.70 1.03
N LEU A 306 3.94 6.78 1.29
CA LEU A 306 4.03 8.01 0.51
C LEU A 306 4.48 9.13 1.44
N ASP A 307 5.28 10.07 0.94
CA ASP A 307 5.49 11.36 1.61
C ASP A 307 4.41 12.39 1.20
N GLU A 308 4.58 13.64 1.63
CA GLU A 308 3.62 14.72 1.37
C GLU A 308 3.51 15.12 -0.10
N ASP A 309 4.53 14.81 -0.91
CA ASP A 309 4.60 15.09 -2.34
C ASP A 309 4.15 13.87 -3.18
N SER A 310 3.54 12.86 -2.53
CA SER A 310 3.14 11.59 -3.15
C SER A 310 4.31 10.76 -3.69
N GLU A 311 5.52 10.99 -3.19
CA GLU A 311 6.69 10.23 -3.56
C GLU A 311 6.76 8.91 -2.80
N LEU A 312 7.17 7.86 -3.51
CA LEU A 312 7.14 6.50 -2.98
C LEU A 312 8.34 6.24 -2.06
N LEU A 313 8.02 5.83 -0.83
CA LEU A 313 8.96 5.35 0.18
C LEU A 313 8.85 3.83 0.33
N ILE A 314 9.97 3.18 0.64
CA ILE A 314 10.08 1.75 0.87
C ILE A 314 10.59 1.51 2.29
N CYS A 315 9.85 0.73 3.08
CA CYS A 315 10.28 0.24 4.37
C CYS A 315 10.92 -1.14 4.20
N ALA A 316 12.20 -1.27 4.54
CA ALA A 316 12.91 -2.54 4.48
C ALA A 316 14.09 -2.56 5.45
N ASN A 317 14.48 -3.73 5.97
CA ASN A 317 15.72 -3.91 6.72
C ASN A 317 15.96 -2.87 7.86
N ASN A 318 14.89 -2.43 8.54
CA ASN A 318 14.89 -1.37 9.57
C ASN A 318 15.29 0.03 9.07
N ARG A 319 15.10 0.32 7.77
CA ARG A 319 15.36 1.60 7.13
C ARG A 319 14.19 2.00 6.24
N ILE A 320 14.18 3.27 5.87
CA ILE A 320 13.30 3.83 4.86
C ILE A 320 14.18 4.22 3.67
N TYR A 321 13.75 3.84 2.48
CA TYR A 321 14.41 4.13 1.22
C TYR A 321 13.44 4.95 0.35
N LYS A 322 13.98 5.77 -0.55
CA LYS A 322 13.23 6.46 -1.59
C LYS A 322 13.86 6.09 -2.93
N PHE A 323 13.03 5.87 -3.94
CA PHE A 323 13.54 5.70 -5.29
C PHE A 323 14.10 7.03 -5.78
N TYR A 324 15.23 6.95 -6.46
CA TYR A 324 15.73 8.03 -7.29
C TYR A 324 15.98 7.45 -8.65
N SER A 325 15.71 8.22 -9.67
CA SER A 325 16.12 7.83 -11.00
C SER A 325 17.64 7.95 -11.07
N ASP A 326 18.30 6.96 -11.66
CA ASP A 326 19.65 7.15 -12.19
C ASP A 326 19.66 8.28 -13.24
N SER A 327 18.47 8.65 -13.74
CA SER A 327 18.20 9.86 -14.48
C SER A 327 18.22 11.15 -13.64
N ASN A 328 18.98 11.21 -12.54
CA ASN A 328 19.72 12.43 -12.21
C ASN A 328 20.62 12.92 -13.38
N GLN A 329 20.67 12.14 -14.48
CA GLN A 329 21.15 12.53 -15.80
C GLN A 329 20.06 13.04 -16.79
N LEU A 330 18.75 12.84 -16.59
CA LEU A 330 17.74 13.27 -17.57
C LEU A 330 17.74 14.80 -17.64
N GLY A 331 18.13 15.34 -18.79
CA GLY A 331 18.36 16.77 -18.95
C GLY A 331 19.69 17.30 -18.41
N ASP A 332 20.49 16.49 -17.69
CA ASP A 332 21.89 16.78 -17.37
C ASP A 332 22.80 16.13 -18.43
N ILE A 333 22.93 16.83 -19.55
CA ILE A 333 23.57 16.33 -20.77
C ILE A 333 25.09 16.39 -20.65
N ASN A 334 25.62 17.26 -19.78
CA ASN A 334 27.05 17.36 -19.52
C ASN A 334 27.53 16.54 -18.30
N ASN A 335 26.61 15.89 -17.58
CA ASN A 335 26.87 15.04 -16.42
C ASN A 335 27.61 15.78 -15.28
N ASP A 336 27.22 17.04 -15.03
CA ASP A 336 27.75 17.86 -13.93
C ASP A 336 26.83 17.89 -12.68
N ASN A 337 25.73 17.14 -12.73
CA ASN A 337 24.63 17.09 -11.76
C ASN A 337 23.87 18.42 -11.60
N GLN A 338 23.85 19.26 -12.64
CA GLN A 338 23.06 20.50 -12.67
C GLN A 338 22.33 20.65 -14.00
N ILE A 339 21.00 20.59 -13.99
CA ILE A 339 20.20 20.90 -15.18
C ILE A 339 20.16 22.41 -15.37
N ASN A 340 20.87 22.91 -16.39
CA ASN A 340 21.02 24.33 -16.64
C ASN A 340 21.10 24.68 -18.14
N ILE A 341 21.38 25.95 -18.44
CA ILE A 341 21.42 26.43 -19.82
C ILE A 341 22.47 25.71 -20.69
N LEU A 342 23.51 25.17 -20.07
CA LEU A 342 24.55 24.43 -20.76
C LEU A 342 24.03 23.12 -21.35
N ASP A 343 23.08 22.47 -20.68
CA ASP A 343 22.45 21.25 -21.18
C ASP A 343 21.59 21.50 -22.41
N ILE A 344 20.83 22.60 -22.42
CA ILE A 344 20.05 23.03 -23.58
C ILE A 344 20.97 23.24 -24.80
N VAL A 345 22.11 23.90 -24.60
CA VAL A 345 23.09 24.11 -25.67
C VAL A 345 23.65 22.79 -26.17
N ASN A 346 23.95 21.85 -25.28
CA ASN A 346 24.47 20.54 -25.65
C ASN A 346 23.43 19.70 -26.40
N LEU A 347 22.16 19.74 -25.98
CA LEU A 347 21.07 19.06 -26.69
C LEU A 347 20.93 19.53 -28.13
N ILE A 348 20.97 20.86 -28.33
CA ILE A 348 20.90 21.44 -29.68
C ILE A 348 22.04 20.91 -30.54
N ASN A 349 23.26 20.83 -30.02
CA ASN A 349 24.40 20.30 -30.77
C ASN A 349 24.20 18.82 -31.13
N PHE A 350 23.75 18.00 -30.18
CA PHE A 350 23.46 16.58 -30.43
C PHE A 350 22.41 16.37 -31.53
N ILE A 351 21.31 17.14 -31.49
CA ILE A 351 20.27 17.09 -32.51
C ILE A 351 20.81 17.49 -33.89
N LEU A 352 21.65 18.53 -33.96
CA LEU A 352 22.26 18.97 -35.22
C LEU A 352 23.22 17.94 -35.81
N ASP A 353 23.89 17.17 -34.96
CA ASP A 353 24.78 16.08 -35.37
C ASP A 353 24.02 14.78 -35.72
N ASN A 354 22.69 14.74 -35.53
CA ASN A 354 21.82 13.57 -35.67
C ASN A 354 22.23 12.40 -34.76
N ASP A 355 22.78 12.71 -33.59
CA ASP A 355 23.11 11.75 -32.56
C ASP A 355 21.93 11.59 -31.58
N PHE A 356 21.85 10.41 -30.95
CA PHE A 356 20.85 10.11 -29.92
C PHE A 356 21.54 9.93 -28.56
N LEU A 357 21.08 10.70 -27.57
CA LEU A 357 21.34 10.50 -26.15
C LEU A 357 20.04 10.15 -25.41
N PRO A 358 20.00 8.98 -24.73
CA PRO A 358 18.87 8.61 -23.88
C PRO A 358 18.58 9.64 -22.78
N VAL A 359 19.61 10.24 -22.21
CA VAL A 359 19.48 11.24 -21.14
C VAL A 359 18.89 12.57 -21.64
N ALA A 360 18.86 12.78 -22.95
CA ALA A 360 18.29 13.96 -23.58
C ALA A 360 16.91 13.69 -24.22
N ASP A 361 16.38 12.47 -24.09
CA ASP A 361 15.03 12.09 -24.50
C ASP A 361 14.07 12.38 -23.34
N ILE A 362 13.66 13.65 -23.25
CA ILE A 362 12.90 14.17 -22.13
C ILE A 362 11.43 13.75 -22.25
N ASN A 363 10.92 13.56 -23.48
CA ASN A 363 9.55 13.12 -23.72
C ASN A 363 9.39 11.59 -23.82
N GLY A 364 10.49 10.84 -23.89
CA GLY A 364 10.51 9.37 -23.93
C GLY A 364 10.04 8.76 -25.25
N ASP A 365 10.08 9.51 -26.36
CA ASP A 365 9.62 9.04 -27.67
C ASP A 365 10.71 8.30 -28.49
N ASN A 366 11.90 8.13 -27.91
CA ASN A 366 13.12 7.58 -28.53
C ASN A 366 13.64 8.41 -29.71
N ILE A 367 13.36 9.72 -29.74
CA ILE A 367 13.81 10.66 -30.76
C ILE A 367 14.19 11.98 -30.10
N ASN A 368 15.50 12.28 -29.98
CA ASN A 368 15.89 13.63 -29.57
C ASN A 368 15.52 14.67 -30.64
N ASN A 369 14.62 15.58 -30.29
CA ASN A 369 14.10 16.58 -31.19
C ASN A 369 13.76 17.91 -30.48
N VAL A 370 13.11 18.82 -31.19
CA VAL A 370 12.78 20.14 -30.67
C VAL A 370 11.85 20.10 -29.45
N LEU A 371 11.05 19.04 -29.30
CA LEU A 371 10.16 18.86 -28.17
C LEU A 371 10.97 18.62 -26.87
N ASP A 372 12.06 17.86 -26.94
CA ASP A 372 12.97 17.67 -25.80
C ASP A 372 13.66 18.96 -25.39
N ILE A 373 14.02 19.81 -26.36
CA ILE A 373 14.58 21.15 -26.07
C ILE A 373 13.55 21.99 -25.31
N VAL A 374 12.29 21.98 -25.73
CA VAL A 374 11.23 22.75 -25.06
C VAL A 374 11.03 22.28 -23.62
N LEU A 375 10.99 20.97 -23.41
CA LEU A 375 10.85 20.39 -22.08
C LEU A 375 12.08 20.71 -21.21
N LEU A 376 13.28 20.63 -21.75
CA LEU A 376 14.50 20.98 -21.03
C LEU A 376 14.57 22.47 -20.68
N VAL A 377 14.08 23.36 -21.56
CA VAL A 377 13.93 24.79 -21.26
C VAL A 377 12.95 25.02 -20.11
N ASN A 378 11.81 24.33 -20.12
CA ASN A 378 10.83 24.41 -19.04
C ASN A 378 11.43 23.97 -17.70
N MET A 379 12.20 22.87 -17.69
CA MET A 379 12.93 22.40 -16.52
C MET A 379 13.92 23.45 -15.99
N VAL A 380 14.73 24.07 -16.86
CA VAL A 380 15.72 25.11 -16.47
C VAL A 380 15.06 26.39 -15.95
N LEU A 381 13.89 26.74 -16.50
CA LEU A 381 13.16 27.96 -16.11
C LEU A 381 12.23 27.74 -14.92
N GLY A 382 12.00 26.49 -14.48
CA GLY A 382 11.02 26.15 -13.46
C GLY A 382 9.59 26.49 -13.87
N ILE A 383 9.27 26.32 -15.16
CA ILE A 383 7.94 26.61 -15.73
C ILE A 383 7.29 25.26 -16.06
N GLU A 384 6.18 24.95 -15.39
CA GLU A 384 5.31 23.78 -15.68
C GLU A 384 4.61 23.91 -17.04
#